data_AF-G9KAP2-F1
#
_entry.id   AF-G9KAP2-F1
#
_cell.length_a   1.000
_cell.length_b   1.000
_cell.length_c   1.000
_cell.angle_alpha   90.00
_cell.angle_beta   90.00
_cell.angle_gamma   90.00
#
_symmetry.space_group_name_H-M   'P 1'
#
loop_
_entity.id
_entity.type
_entity.pdbx_description
1 polymer ?
#
loop_
_entity_poly.entity_id
_entity_poly.type
_entity_poly.pdbx_seq_one_letter_code
_entity_poly.pdbx_strand_id
1 'polypeptide(L)'
;MPKKAKPTGKGKEEGSVPCKQLKMEAADGPCSTLNFESPSDLFESLISPIKTETFFKEFWEKKPLLIQRDDPAVATYYQSLFRLSDLKILCSRGMYYGRDVNVCRCVNG
;
A
#
# COMPACT_ATOMS: atom_id res chain seq x y z
N MET A 1 39.76 20.19 -45.63
CA MET A 1 39.11 19.58 -46.81
C MET A 1 39.23 18.05 -46.70
N PRO A 2 38.30 17.24 -47.25
CA PRO A 2 37.10 16.70 -46.60
C PRO A 2 37.11 15.14 -46.52
N LYS A 3 36.24 14.43 -45.79
CA LYS A 3 34.80 14.26 -46.07
C LYS A 3 33.97 13.87 -44.84
N LYS A 4 32.81 14.53 -44.77
CA LYS A 4 31.66 14.42 -43.87
C LYS A 4 30.99 13.04 -43.94
N ALA A 5 30.44 12.59 -42.81
CA ALA A 5 29.13 11.93 -42.77
C ALA A 5 28.26 12.64 -41.71
N LYS A 6 27.03 12.97 -42.09
CA LYS A 6 26.04 13.78 -41.35
C LYS A 6 25.22 12.87 -40.41
N PRO A 7 24.63 13.42 -39.33
CA PRO A 7 23.79 12.68 -38.40
C PRO A 7 22.32 12.72 -38.84
N THR A 8 21.56 11.68 -38.51
CA THR A 8 20.10 11.64 -38.63
C THR A 8 19.54 11.24 -37.27
N GLY A 9 18.94 12.22 -36.58
CA GLY A 9 18.21 11.99 -35.36
C GLY A 9 16.79 11.48 -35.61
N LYS A 10 16.15 11.04 -34.54
CA LYS A 10 14.81 11.47 -34.11
C LYS A 10 14.53 10.83 -32.75
N GLY A 11 14.24 11.66 -31.76
CA GLY A 11 13.69 11.21 -30.49
C GLY A 11 12.34 10.55 -30.70
N LYS A 12 12.07 9.56 -29.86
CA LYS A 12 10.74 9.13 -29.49
C LYS A 12 10.80 8.67 -28.03
N GLU A 13 10.23 9.49 -27.15
CA GLU A 13 9.49 8.99 -26.01
C GLU A 13 8.40 8.05 -26.57
N GLU A 14 8.53 6.77 -26.28
CA GLU A 14 7.50 5.75 -26.40
C GLU A 14 7.71 4.88 -25.16
N GLY A 15 6.80 4.70 -24.23
CA GLY A 15 5.42 5.11 -24.04
C GLY A 15 5.06 4.44 -22.72
N SER A 16 4.20 5.05 -21.91
CA SER A 16 3.71 4.42 -20.68
C SER A 16 3.17 3.03 -21.00
N VAL A 17 3.80 2.00 -20.46
CA VAL A 17 3.31 0.63 -20.56
C VAL A 17 1.89 0.63 -19.99
N PRO A 18 0.86 0.17 -20.73
CA PRO A 18 -0.48 0.07 -20.17
C PRO A 18 -0.42 -0.97 -19.03
N CYS A 19 -0.52 -0.50 -17.79
CA CYS A 19 -0.89 -1.37 -16.68
C CYS A 19 -2.18 -2.07 -17.11
N LYS A 20 -2.15 -3.40 -17.24
CA LYS A 20 -3.34 -4.20 -17.56
C LYS A 20 -4.44 -3.80 -16.60
N GLN A 21 -5.40 -3.02 -17.08
CA GLN A 21 -6.62 -2.74 -16.34
C GLN A 21 -7.35 -4.06 -16.22
N LEU A 22 -7.29 -4.63 -15.03
CA LEU A 22 -8.15 -5.73 -14.65
C LEU A 22 -9.55 -5.14 -14.60
N LYS A 23 -10.40 -5.59 -15.52
CA LYS A 23 -11.82 -5.28 -15.53
C LYS A 23 -12.39 -5.65 -14.16
N MET A 24 -12.69 -4.64 -13.36
CA MET A 24 -13.42 -4.82 -12.11
C MET A 24 -14.87 -5.14 -12.50
N GLU A 25 -15.16 -6.43 -12.63
CA GLU A 25 -16.54 -6.87 -12.59
C GLU A 25 -17.09 -6.51 -11.20
N ALA A 26 -18.20 -5.77 -11.18
CA ALA A 26 -18.90 -5.39 -9.97
C ALA A 26 -19.35 -6.67 -9.24
N ALA A 27 -18.52 -7.13 -8.31
CA ALA A 27 -18.93 -8.11 -7.33
C ALA A 27 -19.73 -7.36 -6.26
N ASP A 28 -20.94 -7.84 -5.98
CA ASP A 28 -21.72 -7.56 -4.77
C ASP A 28 -20.95 -8.03 -3.52
N GLY A 29 -19.80 -7.41 -3.27
CA GLY A 29 -18.99 -7.52 -2.07
C GLY A 29 -19.28 -6.34 -1.15
N PRO A 30 -18.98 -6.46 0.16
CA PRO A 30 -19.12 -5.35 1.09
C PRO A 30 -18.41 -4.12 0.52
N CYS A 31 -19.11 -2.97 0.52
CA CYS A 31 -18.60 -1.69 0.08
C CYS A 31 -17.16 -1.52 0.61
N SER A 32 -16.18 -1.46 -0.29
CA SER A 32 -14.77 -1.62 0.09
C SER A 32 -14.41 -0.56 1.14
N THR A 33 -14.04 -1.01 2.34
CA THR A 33 -13.68 -0.14 3.47
C THR A 33 -12.47 0.75 3.16
N LEU A 34 -11.66 0.38 2.16
CA LEU A 34 -10.60 1.19 1.57
C LEU A 34 -10.86 1.40 0.08
N ASN A 35 -10.54 2.59 -0.44
CA ASN A 35 -10.63 2.87 -1.87
C ASN A 35 -9.30 2.48 -2.56
N PHE A 36 -9.35 1.62 -3.59
CA PHE A 36 -8.17 1.15 -4.33
C PHE A 36 -8.06 1.74 -5.75
N GLU A 37 -8.82 2.79 -6.08
CA GLU A 37 -8.81 3.43 -7.40
C GLU A 37 -7.48 4.12 -7.73
N SER A 38 -6.87 4.78 -6.75
CA SER A 38 -5.53 5.36 -6.87
C SER A 38 -4.76 5.31 -5.55
N PRO A 39 -3.43 5.50 -5.55
CA PRO A 39 -2.65 5.62 -4.33
C PRO A 39 -3.14 6.75 -3.40
N SER A 40 -3.64 7.85 -3.96
CA SER A 40 -4.18 8.98 -3.20
C SER A 40 -5.48 8.59 -2.50
N ASP A 41 -6.40 7.94 -3.22
CA ASP A 41 -7.69 7.50 -2.67
C ASP A 41 -7.51 6.42 -1.60
N LEU A 42 -6.53 5.54 -1.78
CA LEU A 42 -6.16 4.56 -0.76
C LEU A 42 -5.66 5.24 0.51
N PHE A 43 -4.76 6.21 0.37
CA PHE A 43 -4.24 6.91 1.53
C PHE A 43 -5.35 7.69 2.26
N GLU A 44 -6.18 8.43 1.51
CA GLU A 44 -7.30 9.18 2.08
C GLU A 44 -8.30 8.28 2.82
N SER A 45 -8.69 7.16 2.21
CA SER A 45 -9.58 6.18 2.88
C SER A 45 -8.93 5.51 4.09
N LEU A 46 -7.62 5.25 4.04
CA LEU A 46 -6.86 4.65 5.15
C LEU A 46 -6.83 5.54 6.39
N ILE A 47 -6.69 6.86 6.22
CA ILE A 47 -6.62 7.82 7.33
C ILE A 47 -7.96 8.50 7.67
N SER A 48 -9.04 8.14 6.96
CA SER A 48 -10.39 8.64 7.21
C SER A 48 -10.78 8.52 8.70
N PRO A 49 -11.39 9.54 9.32
CA PRO A 49 -11.96 10.75 8.69
C PRO A 49 -10.97 11.92 8.55
N ILE A 50 -9.67 11.72 8.77
CA ILE A 50 -8.67 12.78 8.68
C ILE A 50 -8.39 13.10 7.21
N LYS A 51 -8.55 14.36 6.82
CA LYS A 51 -8.20 14.82 5.47
C LYS A 51 -6.70 14.77 5.24
N THR A 52 -6.28 14.45 4.03
CA THR A 52 -4.85 14.36 3.65
C THR A 52 -4.12 15.69 3.90
N GLU A 53 -4.75 16.84 3.60
CA GLU A 53 -4.13 18.15 3.84
C GLU A 53 -3.90 18.41 5.32
N THR A 54 -4.85 18.00 6.16
CA THR A 54 -4.74 18.13 7.62
C THR A 54 -3.65 17.21 8.16
N PHE A 55 -3.60 15.97 7.67
CA PHE A 55 -2.56 15.01 8.03
C PHE A 55 -1.16 15.55 7.73
N PHE A 56 -0.89 15.97 6.49
CA PHE A 56 0.42 16.46 6.10
C PHE A 56 0.81 17.78 6.76
N LYS A 57 -0.17 18.67 6.99
CA LYS A 57 0.09 19.96 7.64
C LYS A 57 0.35 19.83 9.13
N GLU A 58 -0.41 19.01 9.85
CA GLU A 58 -0.45 19.05 11.32
C GLU A 58 0.20 17.86 12.01
N PHE A 59 0.26 16.69 11.35
CA PHE A 59 0.64 15.42 12.00
C PHE A 59 1.90 14.80 11.40
N TRP A 60 2.01 14.77 10.07
CA TRP A 60 3.13 14.17 9.37
C TRP A 60 4.45 14.75 9.89
N GLU A 61 5.31 13.87 10.39
CA GLU A 61 6.63 14.20 10.97
C GLU A 61 6.61 15.26 12.09
N LYS A 62 5.45 15.51 12.72
CA LYS A 62 5.29 16.52 13.77
C LYS A 62 4.81 15.93 15.09
N LYS A 63 3.75 15.13 15.06
CA LYS A 63 3.15 14.54 16.26
C LYS A 63 2.35 13.27 15.95
N PRO A 64 2.16 12.38 16.93
CA PRO A 64 1.30 11.21 16.77
C PRO A 64 -0.14 11.58 16.43
N LEU A 65 -0.82 10.69 15.70
CA LEU A 65 -2.25 10.76 15.38
C LEU A 65 -2.91 9.44 15.80
N LEU A 66 -3.92 9.52 16.66
CA LEU A 66 -4.75 8.39 17.07
C LEU A 66 -6.10 8.48 16.35
N ILE A 67 -6.47 7.43 15.62
CA ILE A 67 -7.78 7.32 14.95
C ILE A 67 -8.53 6.14 15.57
N GLN A 68 -9.47 6.44 16.46
CA GLN A 68 -10.38 5.46 17.03
C GLN A 68 -11.63 5.36 16.13
N ARG A 69 -11.98 4.13 15.72
CA ARG A 69 -13.14 3.85 14.88
C ARG A 69 -14.03 2.84 15.59
N ASP A 70 -15.34 3.04 15.45
CA ASP A 70 -16.38 2.14 15.97
C ASP A 70 -17.26 1.66 14.80
N ASP A 71 -16.59 1.15 13.76
CA ASP A 71 -17.24 0.61 12.57
C ASP A 71 -16.95 -0.90 12.48
N PRO A 72 -17.97 -1.77 12.65
CA PRO A 72 -17.80 -3.23 12.60
C PRO A 72 -17.30 -3.75 11.24
N ALA A 73 -17.64 -3.09 10.13
CA ALA A 73 -17.18 -3.48 8.80
C ALA A 73 -15.68 -3.20 8.66
N VAL A 74 -15.23 -2.03 9.12
CA VAL A 74 -13.80 -1.69 9.18
C VAL A 74 -13.06 -2.67 10.10
N ALA A 75 -13.61 -2.97 11.28
CA ALA A 75 -13.01 -3.93 12.20
C ALA A 75 -12.81 -5.31 11.55
N THR A 76 -13.84 -5.80 10.84
CA THR A 76 -13.80 -7.09 10.12
C THR A 76 -12.75 -7.06 8.99
N TYR A 77 -12.67 -5.95 8.24
CA TYR A 77 -11.67 -5.80 7.19
C TYR A 77 -10.24 -5.88 7.73
N TYR A 78 -9.91 -5.12 8.79
CA TYR A 78 -8.56 -5.15 9.37
C TYR A 78 -8.19 -6.51 9.95
N GLN A 79 -9.15 -7.23 10.54
CA GLN A 79 -8.94 -8.61 11.02
C GLN A 79 -8.59 -9.58 9.89
N SER A 80 -9.02 -9.30 8.65
CA SER A 80 -8.73 -10.16 7.49
C SER A 80 -7.34 -9.93 6.88
N LEU A 81 -6.65 -8.83 7.20
CA LEU A 81 -5.35 -8.48 6.59
C LEU A 81 -4.23 -9.44 7.01
N PHE A 82 -4.24 -9.89 8.27
CA PHE A 82 -3.29 -10.88 8.78
C PHE A 82 -3.82 -11.53 10.05
N ARG A 83 -3.87 -12.86 10.09
CA ARG A 83 -4.36 -13.63 11.23
C ARG A 83 -3.24 -14.47 11.82
N LEU A 84 -3.33 -14.75 13.12
CA LEU A 84 -2.40 -15.68 13.79
C LEU A 84 -2.35 -17.05 13.11
N SER A 85 -3.48 -17.52 12.57
CA SER A 85 -3.56 -18.77 11.79
C SER A 85 -2.68 -18.76 10.54
N ASP A 86 -2.41 -17.58 9.96
CA ASP A 86 -1.66 -17.45 8.72
C ASP A 86 -0.16 -17.72 8.95
N LEU A 87 0.34 -17.51 10.18
CA LEU A 87 1.71 -17.87 10.54
C LEU A 87 1.99 -19.36 10.33
N LYS A 88 1.01 -20.25 10.56
CA LYS A 88 1.20 -21.68 10.29
C LYS A 88 1.45 -21.95 8.81
N ILE A 89 0.69 -21.30 7.94
CA ILE A 89 0.83 -21.42 6.48
C ILE A 89 2.18 -20.83 6.05
N LEU A 90 2.54 -19.67 6.59
CA LEU A 90 3.83 -19.03 6.32
C LEU A 90 5.02 -19.91 6.76
N CYS A 91 4.98 -20.52 7.94
CA CYS A 91 6.01 -21.45 8.38
C CYS A 91 6.18 -22.64 7.42
N SER A 92 5.09 -23.14 6.83
CA SER A 92 5.16 -24.22 5.83
C SER A 92 5.88 -23.83 4.52
N ARG A 93 6.05 -22.52 4.27
CA ARG A 93 6.79 -21.98 3.11
C ARG A 93 8.28 -21.77 3.39
N GLY A 94 8.75 -22.11 4.59
CA GLY A 94 10.14 -21.94 5.01
C GLY A 94 10.41 -20.52 5.52
N MET A 95 10.24 -20.34 6.84
CA MET A 95 10.57 -19.12 7.56
C MET A 95 11.80 -19.35 8.44
N TYR A 96 12.66 -18.34 8.52
CA TYR A 96 13.87 -18.35 9.33
C TYR A 96 13.79 -17.33 10.46
N TYR A 97 14.21 -17.72 11.65
CA TYR A 97 14.36 -16.80 12.79
C TYR A 97 15.38 -15.70 12.47
N GLY A 98 15.12 -14.48 12.95
CA GLY A 98 15.99 -13.31 12.75
C GLY A 98 15.87 -12.67 11.36
N ARG A 99 15.62 -13.49 10.32
CA ARG A 99 15.41 -13.01 8.95
C ARG A 99 13.95 -12.68 8.68
N ASP A 100 13.04 -13.61 8.98
CA ASP A 100 11.63 -13.49 8.61
C ASP A 100 10.70 -13.33 9.83
N VAL A 101 11.12 -13.82 11.00
CA VAL A 101 10.36 -13.66 12.26
C VAL A 101 11.28 -13.53 13.48
N ASN A 102 10.89 -12.65 14.41
CA ASN A 102 11.53 -12.49 15.71
C ASN A 102 10.56 -12.90 16.82
N VAL A 103 11.10 -13.47 17.90
CA VAL A 103 10.35 -13.81 19.12
C VAL A 103 11.01 -13.10 20.28
N CYS A 104 10.28 -12.27 21.00
CA CYS A 104 10.81 -11.46 22.10
C CYS A 104 9.83 -11.39 23.26
N ARG A 105 10.35 -11.00 24.43
CA ARG A 105 9.59 -10.62 25.62
C ARG A 105 10.29 -9.45 26.30
N CYS A 106 9.54 -8.49 26.83
CA CYS A 106 10.11 -7.44 27.67
C CYS A 106 10.37 -8.00 29.08
N VAL A 107 11.59 -7.83 29.59
CA VAL A 107 12.02 -8.26 30.93
C VAL A 107 12.89 -7.16 31.50
N ASN A 108 12.45 -6.53 32.60
CA ASN A 108 13.14 -5.45 33.29
C ASN A 108 13.28 -4.13 32.49
N GLY A 109 12.33 -3.84 31.60
CA GLY A 109 12.29 -2.60 30.80
C GLY A 109 13.20 -2.66 29.57
#